data_AF-A0A968XKE1-F1
#
_entry.id   AF-A0A968XKE1-F1
#
_cell.length_a   1.000
_cell.length_b   1.000
_cell.length_c   1.000
_cell.angle_alpha   90.00
_cell.angle_beta   90.00
_cell.angle_gamma   90.00
#
_symmetry.space_group_name_H-M   'P 1'
#
loop_
_entity.id
_entity.type
_entity.pdbx_description
1 polymer ?
#
loop_
_entity_poly.entity_id
_entity_poly.type
_entity_poly.pdbx_seq_one_letter_code
_entity_poly.pdbx_strand_id
1 'polypeptide(L)'
;LGVQDIETGIQQFDDAFIVKAENAQLARHILNPGLCNQLIGLAKQSSSYEINDNEIIVYFEQIFGDEKMLKSNLEAIILTAKMFIGQF
;
A
#
# COMPACT_ATOMS: atom_id res chain seq x y z
N LEU A 1 19.94 13.69 -2.53
CA LEU A 1 19.65 12.35 -2.02
C LEU A 1 18.31 11.99 -2.61
N GLY A 2 18.30 11.10 -3.60
CA GLY A 2 17.15 10.89 -4.48
C GLY A 2 16.30 9.73 -4.00
N VAL A 3 15.01 9.82 -4.29
CA VAL A 3 14.02 8.75 -4.18
C VAL A 3 14.51 7.52 -4.95
N GLN A 4 14.46 6.34 -4.33
CA GLN A 4 14.89 5.08 -4.94
C GLN A 4 13.73 4.11 -5.06
N ASP A 5 13.78 3.27 -6.10
CA ASP A 5 12.88 2.13 -6.24
C ASP A 5 13.29 1.06 -5.22
N ILE A 6 12.32 0.56 -4.44
CA ILE A 6 12.57 -0.36 -3.33
C ILE A 6 11.76 -1.63 -3.51
N GLU A 7 12.44 -2.77 -3.51
CA GLU A 7 11.79 -4.07 -3.38
C GLU A 7 11.44 -4.35 -1.91
N THR A 8 10.20 -4.78 -1.69
CA THR A 8 9.69 -5.21 -0.38
C THR A 8 10.03 -6.67 -0.07
N GLY A 9 10.38 -7.46 -1.09
CA GLY A 9 10.64 -8.90 -0.98
C GLY A 9 9.38 -9.75 -1.07
N ILE A 10 8.24 -9.14 -1.41
CA ILE A 10 6.96 -9.81 -1.62
C ILE A 10 6.66 -9.71 -3.10
N GLN A 11 7.01 -10.76 -3.83
CA GLN A 11 7.00 -10.74 -5.30
C GLN A 11 5.67 -10.25 -5.89
N GLN A 12 4.53 -10.75 -5.41
CA GLN A 12 3.22 -10.31 -5.90
C GLN A 12 2.93 -8.82 -5.65
N PHE A 13 3.51 -8.24 -4.59
CA PHE A 13 3.41 -6.82 -4.32
C PHE A 13 4.38 -6.04 -5.20
N ASP A 14 5.63 -6.47 -5.28
CA ASP A 14 6.67 -5.80 -6.09
C ASP A 14 6.36 -5.83 -7.60
N ASP A 15 5.66 -6.88 -8.09
CA ASP A 15 5.16 -6.99 -9.47
C ASP A 15 4.02 -6.00 -9.77
N ALA A 16 3.28 -5.61 -8.73
CA ALA A 16 2.14 -4.72 -8.83
C ALA A 16 2.57 -3.26 -8.59
N PHE A 17 3.32 -3.01 -7.52
CA PHE A 17 3.63 -1.68 -7.00
C PHE A 17 5.08 -1.29 -7.25
N ILE A 18 5.27 -0.11 -7.83
CA ILE A 18 6.56 0.59 -7.80
C ILE A 18 6.60 1.43 -6.52
N VAL A 19 7.43 1.02 -5.56
CA VAL A 19 7.62 1.76 -4.31
C VAL A 19 8.79 2.70 -4.45
N LYS A 20 8.52 3.98 -4.20
CA LYS A 20 9.50 5.06 -4.25
C LYS A 20 9.65 5.68 -2.87
N ALA A 21 10.82 5.57 -2.26
CA ALA A 21 11.06 6.21 -0.97
C ALA A 21 12.49 6.75 -0.82
N GLU A 22 12.63 7.78 0.02
CA GLU A 22 13.95 8.31 0.42
C GLU A 22 14.65 7.42 1.46
N ASN A 23 13.87 6.69 2.27
CA ASN A 23 14.38 5.79 3.30
C ASN A 23 13.86 4.36 3.10
N ALA A 24 14.68 3.52 2.45
CA ALA A 24 14.33 2.14 2.14
C ALA A 24 14.06 1.26 3.37
N GLN A 25 14.73 1.49 4.50
CA GLN A 25 14.50 0.73 5.73
C GLN A 25 13.15 1.07 6.34
N LEU A 26 12.80 2.36 6.39
CA LEU A 26 11.50 2.80 6.88
C LEU A 26 10.37 2.32 5.96
N ALA A 27 10.56 2.43 4.65
CA ALA A 27 9.58 1.95 3.68
C ALA A 27 9.30 0.45 3.83
N ARG A 28 10.34 -0.39 3.98
CA ARG A 28 10.19 -1.83 4.23
C ARG A 28 9.56 -2.14 5.58
N HIS A 29 9.81 -1.31 6.60
CA HIS A 29 9.20 -1.49 7.91
C HIS A 29 7.68 -1.22 7.86
N ILE A 30 7.27 -0.16 7.16
CA ILE A 30 5.87 0.18 6.94
C ILE A 30 5.20 -0.85 6.04
N LEU A 31 5.83 -1.19 4.91
CA LEU A 31 5.38 -2.19 3.92
C LEU A 31 5.70 -3.62 4.37
N ASN A 32 5.23 -3.97 5.56
CA ASN A 32 5.30 -5.33 6.06
C ASN A 32 4.33 -6.26 5.29
N PRO A 33 4.47 -7.59 5.43
CA PRO A 33 3.65 -8.55 4.70
C PRO A 33 2.14 -8.41 4.87
N GLY A 34 1.68 -7.97 6.04
CA GLY A 34 0.25 -7.75 6.30
C GLY A 34 -0.29 -6.60 5.46
N LEU A 35 0.40 -5.46 5.46
CA LEU A 35 0.02 -4.28 4.68
C LEU A 35 0.12 -4.55 3.18
N CYS A 36 1.19 -5.21 2.72
CA CYS A 36 1.35 -5.55 1.30
C CYS A 36 0.22 -6.45 0.78
N ASN A 37 -0.21 -7.46 1.56
CA ASN A 37 -1.33 -8.32 1.18
C ASN A 37 -2.66 -7.55 1.08
N GLN A 38 -2.89 -6.59 1.99
CA GLN A 38 -4.07 -5.72 1.94
C GLN A 38 -4.05 -4.81 0.72
N LEU A 39 -2.88 -4.23 0.40
CA LEU A 39 -2.68 -3.39 -0.78
C LEU A 39 -2.85 -4.18 -2.09
N ILE A 40 -2.33 -5.40 -2.18
CA ILE A 40 -2.60 -6.31 -3.32
C ILE A 40 -4.10 -6.54 -3.49
N GLY A 41 -4.83 -6.74 -2.39
CA GLY A 41 -6.29 -6.91 -2.41
C GLY A 41 -7.01 -5.71 -3.01
N LEU A 42 -6.55 -4.50 -2.70
CA LEU A 42 -7.07 -3.24 -3.26
C LEU A 42 -6.67 -3.01 -4.71
N ALA A 43 -5.41 -3.29 -5.08
CA ALA A 43 -4.92 -3.16 -6.45
C ALA A 43 -5.72 -3.99 -7.46
N LYS A 44 -6.24 -5.16 -7.05
CA LYS A 44 -7.11 -5.98 -7.91
C LYS A 44 -8.44 -5.31 -8.26
N GLN A 45 -8.84 -4.28 -7.51
CA GLN A 45 -10.11 -3.58 -7.68
C GLN A 45 -9.93 -2.16 -8.20
N SER A 46 -8.69 -1.67 -8.29
CA SER A 46 -8.37 -0.31 -8.70
C SER A 46 -7.81 -0.30 -10.12
N SER A 47 -7.94 0.83 -10.81
CA SER A 47 -7.38 1.01 -12.16
C SER A 47 -5.93 1.50 -12.10
N SER A 48 -5.56 2.22 -11.05
CA SER A 48 -4.20 2.70 -10.80
C SER A 48 -3.97 2.94 -9.30
N TYR A 49 -2.72 3.08 -8.89
CA TYR A 49 -2.31 3.40 -7.52
C TYR A 49 -0.89 3.98 -7.50
N GLU A 50 -0.59 4.74 -6.45
CA GLU A 50 0.67 5.43 -6.22
C GLU A 50 1.02 5.37 -4.73
N ILE A 51 2.28 5.06 -4.41
CA ILE A 51 2.80 5.05 -3.04
C ILE A 51 3.98 6.01 -2.97
N ASN A 52 3.86 7.05 -2.15
CA ASN A 52 4.90 8.04 -1.88
C ASN A 52 5.29 7.97 -0.40
N ASP A 53 6.35 8.69 0.00
CA ASP A 53 6.89 8.65 1.38
C ASP A 53 5.85 8.85 2.49
N ASN A 54 4.77 9.59 2.20
CA ASN A 54 3.77 9.99 3.19
C ASN A 54 2.34 9.49 2.92
N GLU A 55 2.06 8.95 1.73
CA GLU A 55 0.70 8.65 1.33
C GLU A 55 0.61 7.48 0.34
N ILE A 56 -0.53 6.80 0.40
CA ILE A 56 -0.93 5.77 -0.56
C ILE A 56 -2.19 6.28 -1.25
N ILE A 57 -2.09 6.55 -2.54
CA ILE A 57 -3.20 7.01 -3.38
C ILE A 57 -3.66 5.83 -4.24
N VAL A 58 -4.97 5.56 -4.24
CA VAL A 58 -5.57 4.47 -5.02
C VAL A 58 -6.67 5.06 -5.91
N TYR A 59 -6.56 4.85 -7.21
CA TYR A 59 -7.48 5.36 -8.22
C TYR A 59 -8.42 4.26 -8.71
N PHE A 60 -9.72 4.52 -8.70
CA PHE A 60 -10.76 3.62 -9.20
C PHE A 60 -11.44 4.26 -10.42
N GLU A 61 -11.28 3.69 -11.62
CA GLU A 61 -11.95 4.17 -12.83
C GLU A 61 -13.47 3.94 -12.80
N GLN A 62 -13.89 2.79 -12.30
CA GLN A 62 -15.29 2.43 -12.04
C GLN A 62 -15.32 1.42 -10.88
N ILE A 63 -16.02 1.74 -9.80
CA ILE A 63 -16.29 0.77 -8.73
C ILE A 63 -17.40 -0.17 -9.24
N PHE A 64 -17.04 -1.18 -10.03
CA PHE A 64 -17.90 -2.33 -10.27
C PHE A 64 -17.62 -3.38 -9.19
N GLY A 65 -18.19 -3.18 -8.00
CA GLY A 65 -17.93 -4.07 -6.88
C GLY A 65 -18.55 -3.63 -5.56
N ASP A 66 -18.74 -4.61 -4.69
CA ASP A 66 -19.38 -4.51 -3.37
C ASP A 66 -18.70 -3.44 -2.49
N GLU A 67 -19.38 -2.30 -2.30
CA GLU A 67 -18.95 -1.17 -1.48
C GLU A 67 -18.49 -1.61 -0.08
N LYS A 68 -19.06 -2.70 0.46
CA LYS A 68 -18.65 -3.26 1.76
C LYS A 68 -17.25 -3.84 1.72
N MET A 69 -16.86 -4.49 0.62
CA MET A 69 -15.53 -5.08 0.47
C MET A 69 -14.48 -3.98 0.32
N LEU A 70 -14.76 -2.95 -0.48
CA LEU A 70 -13.88 -1.79 -0.61
C LEU A 70 -13.68 -1.08 0.73
N LYS A 71 -14.78 -0.80 1.44
CA LYS A 71 -14.74 -0.20 2.78
C LYS A 71 -13.93 -1.06 3.76
N SER A 72 -14.16 -2.37 3.79
CA SER A 72 -13.45 -3.28 4.69
C SER A 72 -11.94 -3.32 4.39
N ASN A 73 -11.54 -3.32 3.12
CA ASN A 73 -10.14 -3.30 2.74
C ASN A 73 -9.46 -1.97 3.13
N LEU A 74 -10.15 -0.83 2.93
CA LEU A 74 -9.65 0.49 3.34
C LEU A 74 -9.54 0.60 4.86
N GLU A 75 -10.53 0.13 5.61
CA GLU A 75 -10.50 0.08 7.07
C GLU A 75 -9.34 -0.79 7.59
N ALA A 76 -9.08 -1.92 6.93
CA ALA A 76 -7.98 -2.81 7.28
C ALA A 76 -6.62 -2.13 7.07
N ILE A 77 -6.44 -1.38 5.97
CA ILE A 77 -5.22 -0.57 5.74
C ILE A 77 -5.07 0.51 6.80
N ILE A 78 -6.13 1.28 7.08
CA ILE A 78 -6.10 2.37 8.05
C ILE A 78 -5.75 1.83 9.45
N LEU A 79 -6.32 0.69 9.84
CA LEU A 79 -6.03 0.05 11.12
C LEU A 79 -4.57 -0.39 11.20
N THR A 80 -4.06 -1.05 10.13
CA THR A 80 -2.66 -1.44 10.03
C THR A 80 -1.74 -0.23 10.13
N ALA A 81 -1.96 0.82 9.35
CA ALA A 81 -1.14 2.04 9.38
C ALA A 81 -1.16 2.74 10.75
N LYS A 82 -2.33 2.83 11.41
CA LYS A 82 -2.46 3.44 12.75
C LYS A 82 -1.68 2.70 13.83
N MET A 83 -1.54 1.37 13.73
CA MET A 83 -0.74 0.60 14.69
C MET A 83 0.75 0.95 14.64
N PHE A 84 1.25 1.51 13.53
CA PHE A 84 2.65 1.93 13.40
C PHE A 84 2.88 3.41 13.76
N ILE A 85 1.91 4.29 13.51
CA ILE A 85 2.01 5.72 13.90
C ILE A 85 1.95 5.89 15.43
N GLY A 86 1.30 4.96 16.15
CA GLY A 86 1.20 4.99 17.62
C GLY A 86 2.42 4.46 18.38
N GLN A 87 3.52 4.09 17.71
CA GLN A 87 4.72 3.51 18.34
C GLN A 87 5.98 4.39 18.31
N PHE A 88 5.85 5.70 18.05
CA PHE A 88 6.96 6.65 18.15
C PHE A 88 6.69 7.74 19.20
#